data_AF-C1MVZ1-F1
#
_entry.id   AF-C1MVZ1-F1
#
_cell.length_a   1.000
_cell.length_b   1.000
_cell.length_c   1.000
_cell.angle_alpha   90.00
_cell.angle_beta   90.00
_cell.angle_gamma   90.00
#
_symmetry.space_group_name_H-M   'P 1'
#
loop_
_entity.id
_entity.type
_entity.pdbx_description
1 polymer ?
#
loop_
_entity_poly.entity_id
_entity_poly.type
_entity_poly.pdbx_seq_one_letter_code
_entity_poly.pdbx_strand_id
1 'polypeptide(L)'
;KMFVPAGAFGGETPEKKASRLLTALFTYVATWIGTREAARVTNVHAFLLDFLEANPVKDGDAFLEKLTAADPSIARRVMDVRTAYAGGDFEWDICRGLVMQNMEKSNAEIQRGFL
;
A
#
# COMPACT_ATOMS: atom_id res chain seq x y z
N LYS A 1 -18.28 17.94 -9.68
CA LYS A 1 -18.23 16.62 -9.00
C LYS A 1 -19.32 15.74 -9.58
N MET A 2 -19.00 14.53 -10.02
CA MET A 2 -20.02 13.56 -10.44
C MET A 2 -20.66 12.93 -9.21
N PHE A 3 -21.93 12.54 -9.31
CA PHE A 3 -22.65 11.85 -8.24
C PHE A 3 -22.28 10.37 -8.22
N VAL A 4 -21.81 9.86 -7.08
CA VAL A 4 -21.61 8.43 -6.84
C VAL A 4 -22.85 7.90 -6.12
N PRO A 5 -23.60 6.94 -6.70
CA PRO A 5 -24.78 6.39 -6.05
C PRO A 5 -24.44 5.75 -4.70
N ALA A 6 -25.25 6.03 -3.67
CA ALA A 6 -25.01 5.57 -2.29
C ALA A 6 -24.87 4.03 -2.14
N GLY A 7 -25.48 3.25 -3.04
CA GLY A 7 -25.38 1.79 -3.07
C GLY A 7 -24.19 1.22 -3.85
N ALA A 8 -23.47 2.02 -4.63
CA ALA A 8 -22.43 1.52 -5.55
C ALA A 8 -21.22 0.88 -4.84
N PHE A 9 -21.05 1.16 -3.54
CA PHE A 9 -19.90 0.74 -2.75
C PHE A 9 -20.30 0.19 -1.38
N GLY A 10 -21.56 -0.27 -1.21
CA GLY A 10 -22.00 -0.91 0.03
C GLY A 10 -21.91 -0.01 1.28
N GLY A 11 -22.09 1.30 1.11
CA GLY A 11 -22.00 2.28 2.20
C GLY A 11 -20.59 2.84 2.45
N GLU A 12 -19.56 2.37 1.74
CA GLU A 12 -18.21 2.94 1.76
C GLU A 12 -18.02 3.94 0.60
N THR A 13 -17.17 4.95 0.76
CA THR A 13 -16.83 5.82 -0.39
C THR A 13 -15.72 5.18 -1.23
N PRO A 14 -15.67 5.43 -2.55
CA PRO A 14 -14.56 5.00 -3.39
C PRO A 14 -13.20 5.41 -2.83
N GLU A 15 -13.11 6.62 -2.28
CA GLU A 15 -11.89 7.16 -1.67
C GLU A 15 -11.46 6.36 -0.44
N LYS A 16 -12.42 5.94 0.40
CA LYS A 16 -12.13 5.11 1.57
C LYS A 16 -11.71 3.69 1.18
N LYS A 17 -12.29 3.15 0.10
CA LYS A 17 -11.82 1.88 -0.47
C LYS A 17 -10.40 1.99 -1.03
N ALA A 18 -10.11 3.08 -1.75
CA ALA A 18 -8.77 3.36 -2.26
C ALA A 18 -7.74 3.57 -1.14
N SER A 19 -8.10 4.26 -0.06
CA SER A 19 -7.20 4.50 1.08
C SER A 19 -6.79 3.19 1.77
N ARG A 20 -7.68 2.19 1.84
CA ARG A 20 -7.33 0.86 2.38
C ARG A 20 -6.30 0.14 1.52
N LEU A 21 -6.44 0.19 0.20
CA LEU A 21 -5.47 -0.40 -0.73
C LEU A 21 -4.11 0.29 -0.60
N LEU A 22 -4.10 1.61 -0.52
CA LEU A 22 -2.88 2.39 -0.29
C LEU A 22 -2.25 2.09 1.07
N THR A 23 -3.06 1.90 2.11
CA THR A 23 -2.56 1.52 3.45
C THR A 23 -1.87 0.16 3.43
N ALA A 24 -2.45 -0.83 2.73
CA ALA A 24 -1.83 -2.13 2.54
C ALA A 24 -0.52 -2.02 1.73
N LEU A 25 -0.53 -1.25 0.63
CA LEU A 25 0.66 -0.98 -0.17
C LEU A 25 1.78 -0.35 0.65
N PHE A 26 1.49 0.69 1.43
CA PHE A 26 2.51 1.36 2.25
C PHE A 26 3.01 0.48 3.37
N THR A 27 2.16 -0.39 3.93
CA THR A 27 2.60 -1.39 4.91
C THR A 27 3.56 -2.39 4.27
N TYR A 28 3.29 -2.84 3.04
CA TYR A 28 4.20 -3.67 2.26
C TYR A 28 5.51 -2.95 1.91
N VAL A 29 5.46 -1.70 1.46
CA VAL A 29 6.68 -0.92 1.16
C VAL A 29 7.52 -0.72 2.42
N ALA A 30 6.87 -0.45 3.56
CA ALA A 30 7.55 -0.24 4.83
C ALA A 30 8.27 -1.49 5.34
N THR A 31 7.76 -2.70 5.08
CA THR A 31 8.51 -3.92 5.42
C THR A 31 9.79 -4.03 4.60
N TRP A 32 9.79 -3.66 3.31
CA TRP A 32 11.01 -3.62 2.48
C TRP A 32 11.98 -2.51 2.84
N ILE A 33 11.51 -1.33 3.24
CA ILE A 33 12.40 -0.26 3.73
C ILE A 33 13.01 -0.68 5.07
N GLY A 34 12.18 -1.21 5.97
CA GLY A 34 12.61 -1.77 7.24
C GLY A 34 13.63 -2.90 7.06
N THR A 35 13.46 -3.78 6.06
CA THR A 35 14.45 -4.82 5.74
C THR A 35 15.78 -4.20 5.30
N ARG A 36 15.79 -3.17 4.45
CA ARG A 36 17.02 -2.52 3.98
C ARG A 36 17.81 -1.83 5.10
N GLU A 37 17.13 -1.16 6.04
CA GLU A 37 17.81 -0.59 7.21
C GLU A 37 18.30 -1.69 8.17
N ALA A 38 17.55 -2.79 8.25
CA ALA A 38 17.90 -4.00 8.98
C ALA A 38 18.98 -4.85 8.28
N ALA A 39 19.31 -4.68 7.01
CA ALA A 39 20.38 -5.46 6.37
C ALA A 39 21.76 -5.20 6.98
N ARG A 40 21.90 -4.12 7.77
CA ARG A 40 23.05 -3.86 8.66
C ARG A 40 23.07 -4.75 9.91
N VAL A 41 21.95 -5.45 10.19
CA VAL A 41 21.67 -6.37 11.30
C VAL A 41 20.97 -7.62 10.73
N THR A 42 21.74 -8.59 10.26
CA THR A 42 21.33 -9.72 9.41
C THR A 42 20.05 -10.50 9.83
N ASN A 43 19.67 -10.52 11.11
CA ASN A 43 18.51 -11.27 11.60
C ASN A 43 17.14 -10.63 11.26
N VAL A 44 17.01 -9.30 11.29
CA VAL A 44 15.72 -8.62 11.11
C VAL A 44 15.29 -8.62 9.64
N HIS A 45 16.24 -8.51 8.71
CA HIS A 45 15.95 -8.58 7.27
C HIS A 45 15.41 -9.96 6.87
N ALA A 46 16.10 -11.04 7.30
CA ALA A 46 15.66 -12.40 7.02
C ALA A 46 14.29 -12.69 7.64
N PHE A 47 14.10 -12.32 8.90
CA PHE A 47 12.81 -12.46 9.59
C PHE A 47 11.66 -11.78 8.82
N LEU A 48 11.83 -10.52 8.39
CA LEU A 48 10.76 -9.80 7.70
C LEU A 48 10.42 -10.39 6.33
N LEU A 49 11.40 -10.95 5.60
CA LEU A 49 11.15 -11.64 4.33
C LEU A 49 10.34 -12.92 4.55
N ASP A 50 10.78 -13.78 5.48
CA ASP A 50 10.09 -15.02 5.81
C ASP A 50 8.67 -14.72 6.33
N PHE A 51 8.54 -13.67 7.14
CA PHE A 51 7.26 -13.24 7.68
C PHE A 51 6.30 -12.73 6.60
N LEU A 52 6.81 -11.95 5.63
CA LEU A 52 6.07 -11.48 4.45
C LEU A 52 5.58 -12.63 3.57
N GLU A 53 6.44 -13.62 3.35
CA GLU A 53 6.11 -14.80 2.55
C GLU A 53 4.99 -15.62 3.22
N ALA A 54 5.09 -15.84 4.53
CA ALA A 54 4.07 -16.54 5.30
C ALA A 54 2.78 -15.72 5.50
N ASN A 55 2.89 -14.38 5.53
CA ASN A 55 1.79 -13.45 5.80
C ASN A 55 1.73 -12.34 4.75
N PRO A 56 1.18 -12.60 3.54
CA PRO A 56 1.07 -11.57 2.52
C PRO A 56 0.18 -10.41 2.98
N VAL A 57 0.61 -9.17 2.70
CA VAL A 57 -0.07 -7.93 3.11
C VAL A 57 -1.32 -7.69 2.24
N LYS A 58 -2.42 -8.38 2.56
CA LYS A 58 -3.73 -8.15 1.94
C LYS A 58 -4.50 -7.03 2.62
N ASP A 59 -4.34 -6.93 3.94
CA ASP A 59 -4.88 -5.88 4.80
C ASP A 59 -3.75 -5.45 5.74
N GLY A 60 -3.44 -4.14 5.73
CA GLY A 60 -2.28 -3.62 6.45
C GLY A 60 -2.41 -3.72 7.96
N ASP A 61 -3.62 -3.57 8.51
CA ASP A 61 -3.82 -3.59 9.95
C ASP A 61 -3.83 -5.03 10.47
N ALA A 62 -4.51 -5.95 9.77
CA ALA A 62 -4.44 -7.37 10.10
C ALA A 62 -3.02 -7.95 9.98
N PHE A 63 -2.21 -7.45 9.04
CA PHE A 63 -0.80 -7.82 8.96
C PHE A 63 -0.01 -7.30 10.16
N LEU A 64 -0.20 -6.03 10.55
CA LEU A 64 0.50 -5.44 11.69
C LEU A 64 0.09 -6.05 13.02
N GLU A 65 -1.16 -6.49 13.19
CA GLU A 65 -1.58 -7.26 14.37
C GLU A 65 -0.75 -8.54 14.52
N LYS A 66 -0.61 -9.30 13.43
CA LYS A 66 0.22 -10.52 13.42
C LYS A 66 1.69 -10.21 13.65
N LEU A 67 2.22 -9.17 13.00
CA LEU A 67 3.62 -8.78 13.15
C LEU A 67 3.89 -8.30 14.58
N THR A 68 2.97 -7.56 15.20
CA THR A 68 3.09 -7.11 16.59
C THR A 68 3.07 -8.28 17.56
N ALA A 69 2.25 -9.30 17.30
CA ALA A 69 2.23 -10.52 18.10
C ALA A 69 3.54 -11.31 18.00
N ALA A 70 4.21 -11.28 16.85
CA ALA A 70 5.48 -11.96 16.63
C ALA A 70 6.69 -11.17 17.17
N ASP A 71 6.75 -9.87 16.87
CA ASP A 71 7.78 -8.94 17.33
C ASP A 71 7.23 -7.50 17.39
N PRO A 72 6.87 -6.99 18.58
CA PRO A 72 6.36 -5.64 18.75
C PRO A 72 7.35 -4.54 18.33
N SER A 73 8.65 -4.79 18.45
CA SER A 73 9.69 -3.80 18.16
C SER A 73 9.83 -3.59 16.65
N ILE A 74 9.83 -4.68 15.89
CA ILE A 74 9.84 -4.65 14.43
C ILE A 74 8.53 -4.06 13.90
N ALA A 75 7.39 -4.47 14.47
CA ALA A 75 6.10 -3.92 14.10
C ALA A 75 6.05 -2.40 14.27
N ARG A 76 6.59 -1.87 15.37
CA ARG A 76 6.64 -0.42 15.60
C ARG A 76 7.46 0.30 14.54
N ARG A 77 8.61 -0.24 14.16
CA ARG A 77 9.43 0.32 13.09
C ARG A 77 8.68 0.35 11.76
N VAL A 78 7.99 -0.73 11.41
CA VAL A 78 7.16 -0.77 10.18
C VAL A 78 6.04 0.28 10.23
N MET A 79 5.42 0.48 11.39
CA MET A 79 4.41 1.54 11.58
C MET A 79 5.00 2.94 11.38
N ASP A 80 6.15 3.22 11.99
CA ASP A 80 6.79 4.54 11.85
C ASP A 80 7.22 4.80 10.39
N VAL A 81 7.79 3.79 9.72
CA VAL A 81 8.21 3.88 8.31
C VAL A 81 7.02 4.05 7.37
N ARG A 82 5.90 3.32 7.55
CA ARG A 82 4.73 3.48 6.64
C ARG A 82 4.11 4.87 6.76
N THR A 83 4.12 5.46 7.95
CA THR A 83 3.64 6.84 8.17
C THR A 83 4.59 7.86 7.56
N ALA A 84 5.90 7.71 7.75
CA ALA A 84 6.90 8.59 7.14
C ALA A 84 6.84 8.54 5.61
N TYR A 85 6.78 7.33 5.04
CA TYR A 85 6.69 7.13 3.61
C TYR A 85 5.43 7.77 3.02
N ALA A 86 4.25 7.51 3.61
CA ALA A 86 2.99 8.08 3.14
C ALA A 86 2.92 9.61 3.27
N GLY A 87 3.58 10.19 4.28
CA GLY A 87 3.52 11.62 4.58
C GLY A 87 4.60 12.46 3.90
N GLY A 88 5.75 11.87 3.54
CA GLY A 88 6.93 12.61 3.09
C GLY A 88 7.55 12.11 1.78
N ASP A 89 7.55 10.80 1.53
CA ASP A 89 8.28 10.23 0.37
C ASP A 89 7.36 9.79 -0.78
N PHE A 90 6.10 9.49 -0.49
CA PHE A 90 5.14 9.10 -1.51
C PHE A 90 4.64 10.34 -2.26
N GLU A 91 5.01 10.42 -3.53
CA GLU A 91 4.67 11.52 -4.42
C GLU A 91 3.20 11.46 -4.86
N TRP A 92 2.29 11.96 -4.01
CA TRP A 92 0.83 11.95 -4.24
C TRP A 92 0.42 12.62 -5.56
N ASP A 93 1.04 13.74 -5.91
CA ASP A 93 0.73 14.47 -7.14
C ASP A 93 1.17 13.69 -8.38
N ILE A 94 2.32 13.01 -8.32
CA ILE A 94 2.78 12.12 -9.38
C ILE A 94 1.81 10.93 -9.51
N CYS A 95 1.40 10.32 -8.39
CA CYS A 95 0.44 9.22 -8.39
C CYS A 95 -0.88 9.64 -9.08
N ARG A 96 -1.42 10.81 -8.70
CA ARG A 96 -2.61 11.37 -9.33
C ARG A 96 -2.40 11.59 -10.84
N GLY A 97 -1.25 12.16 -11.24
CA GLY A 97 -0.90 12.38 -12.64
C GLY A 97 -0.86 11.07 -13.44
N LEU A 98 -0.19 10.05 -12.90
CA LEU A 98 -0.09 8.72 -13.53
C LEU A 98 -1.46 8.04 -13.67
N VAL A 99 -2.32 8.14 -12.66
CA VAL A 99 -3.69 7.59 -12.73
C VAL A 99 -4.46 8.20 -13.90
N MET A 100 -4.40 9.52 -14.07
CA MET A 100 -5.08 10.21 -15.18
C MET A 100 -4.49 9.80 -16.54
N GLN A 101 -3.17 9.81 -16.68
CA GLN A 101 -2.48 9.42 -17.92
C GLN A 101 -2.78 7.98 -18.32
N ASN A 102 -2.79 7.05 -17.36
CA ASN A 102 -3.09 5.64 -17.61
C ASN A 102 -4.52 5.45 -18.12
N MET A 103 -5.49 6.16 -17.54
CA MET A 103 -6.89 6.11 -18.01
C MET A 103 -7.03 6.67 -19.43
N GLU A 104 -6.41 7.82 -19.72
CA GLU A 104 -6.45 8.42 -21.05
C GLU A 104 -5.85 7.48 -22.10
N LYS A 105 -4.66 6.92 -21.81
CA LYS A 105 -3.98 5.98 -22.69
C LYS A 105 -4.79 4.70 -22.89
N SER A 106 -5.30 4.11 -21.81
CA SER A 106 -6.09 2.87 -21.87
C SER A 106 -7.37 3.06 -22.68
N ASN A 107 -8.09 4.16 -22.46
CA ASN A 107 -9.29 4.48 -23.23
C ASN A 107 -8.98 4.65 -24.72
N ALA A 108 -7.89 5.36 -25.06
CA ALA A 108 -7.48 5.56 -26.45
C ALA A 108 -7.04 4.26 -27.14
N GLU A 109 -6.36 3.35 -26.43
CA GLU A 109 -6.01 2.02 -26.94
C GLU A 109 -7.24 1.16 -27.20
N ILE A 110 -8.17 1.10 -26.25
CA ILE A 110 -9.40 0.33 -26.37
C ILE A 110 -10.25 0.86 -27.53
N GLN A 111 -10.43 2.18 -27.63
CA GLN A 111 -11.21 2.80 -28.72
C GLN A 111 -10.61 2.50 -30.11
N ARG A 112 -9.29 2.49 -30.24
CA ARG A 112 -8.62 2.10 -31.49
C ARG A 112 -8.85 0.64 -31.87
N GLY A 113 -9.07 -0.24 -30.90
CA GLY A 113 -9.40 -1.65 -31.18
C GLY A 113 -10.84 -1.87 -31.69
N PHE A 114 -11.70 -0.85 -31.61
CA PHE A 114 -13.08 -0.87 -32.10
C PHE A 114 -13.29 -0.12 -33.42
N LEU A 115 -12.24 0.47 -33.98
CA LEU A 115 -12.22 1.16 -35.27
C LEU A 115 -11.46 0.33 -36.30
#